data_AF-A0A8C9Q709-F1
#
_entry.id   AF-A0A8C9Q709-F1
#
_cell.length_a   1.000
_cell.length_b   1.000
_cell.length_c   1.000
_cell.angle_alpha   90.00
_cell.angle_beta   90.00
_cell.angle_gamma   90.00
#
_symmetry.space_group_name_H-M   'P 1'
#
loop_
_entity.id
_entity.type
_entity.pdbx_description
1 polymer ?
#
loop_
_entity_poly.entity_id
_entity_poly.type
_entity_poly.pdbx_seq_one_letter_code
_entity_poly.pdbx_strand_id
1 'polypeptide(L)'
;FLLRGAGESGKSTIVKQMKIIHEDGFSGEDVKQYKPVVYSNTIQSLAAIVRAMDTLGVEYGDKEKKADAKMVCDVVSRMEDTEPFSAELLSAMIRLWGDSGIQECFNRSREYQLNDSAKYYLDSLDRIGAGDYQPTEQDILRTRVKTTGIVETHFTFKNLHFRLFDVGGQRSERKKWIHCFEDVTAIIFCVALSGYDQVLHEDETTNRMHESLKLFDSICNNKWFTDTSIILFLNKKDIFEEKIRKSPLTICFPEYTGPSAFTEAVAYIQAQYESKNKSTHKEIYTHVTCATDTNNIQFVFDAVTDVIIAKNLRGCGLY
;
A
#
# COMPACT_ATOMS: atom_id res chain seq x y z
N PHE A 1 9.81 -9.33 14.28
CA PHE A 1 9.58 -8.01 13.67
C PHE A 1 8.13 -7.59 13.84
N LEU A 2 7.91 -6.29 13.97
CA LEU A 2 6.57 -5.72 14.07
C LEU A 2 6.32 -4.72 12.93
N LEU A 3 5.34 -5.00 12.06
CA LEU A 3 4.97 -4.09 10.97
C LEU A 3 4.01 -3.01 11.50
N ARG A 4 4.40 -1.75 11.35
CA ARG A 4 3.59 -0.58 11.73
C ARG A 4 3.49 0.40 10.57
N GLY A 5 2.51 1.28 10.64
CA GLY A 5 2.24 2.28 9.61
C GLY A 5 0.75 2.50 9.39
N ALA A 6 0.42 3.64 8.78
CA ALA A 6 -0.96 4.01 8.48
C ALA A 6 -1.69 3.00 7.58
N GLY A 7 -3.01 3.16 7.43
CA GLY A 7 -3.77 2.39 6.44
C GLY A 7 -3.14 2.50 5.05
N GLU A 8 -3.20 1.41 4.27
CA GLU A 8 -2.71 1.37 2.88
C GLU A 8 -1.22 1.68 2.69
N SER A 9 -0.37 1.68 3.73
CA SER A 9 1.07 1.94 3.56
C SER A 9 1.88 0.78 2.94
N GLY A 10 1.23 -0.36 2.66
CA GLY A 10 1.85 -1.53 2.02
C GLY A 10 2.34 -2.63 2.97
N LYS A 11 1.96 -2.60 4.25
CA LYS A 11 2.34 -3.63 5.25
C LYS A 11 2.00 -5.05 4.80
N SER A 12 0.74 -5.31 4.44
CA SER A 12 0.31 -6.64 4.01
C SER A 12 0.94 -7.06 2.68
N THR A 13 1.32 -6.11 1.83
CA THR A 13 2.11 -6.40 0.62
C THR A 13 3.52 -6.89 0.98
N ILE A 14 4.15 -6.31 2.01
CA ILE A 14 5.44 -6.78 2.51
C ILE A 14 5.33 -8.20 3.10
N VAL A 15 4.25 -8.49 3.83
CA VAL A 15 4.00 -9.87 4.33
C VAL A 15 3.90 -10.85 3.17
N LYS A 16 3.12 -10.51 2.13
CA LYS A 16 3.03 -11.31 0.91
C LYS A 16 4.39 -11.52 0.24
N GLN A 17 5.26 -10.51 0.24
CA GLN A 17 6.62 -10.66 -0.26
C GLN A 17 7.45 -11.64 0.57
N MET A 18 7.28 -11.70 1.90
CA MET A 18 7.98 -12.70 2.71
C MET A 18 7.60 -14.12 2.30
N LYS A 19 6.33 -14.35 1.94
CA LYS A 19 5.86 -15.64 1.39
C LYS A 19 6.47 -15.95 0.01
N ILE A 20 6.70 -14.96 -0.83
CA ILE A 20 7.36 -15.16 -2.14
C ILE A 20 8.86 -15.45 -1.99
N ILE A 21 9.54 -14.70 -1.11
CA ILE A 21 11.01 -14.70 -1.02
C ILE A 21 11.52 -15.82 -0.10
N HIS A 22 10.77 -16.15 0.95
CA HIS A 22 11.22 -17.05 2.03
C HIS A 22 10.30 -18.25 2.25
N GLU A 23 9.19 -18.33 1.53
CA GLU A 23 8.36 -19.52 1.44
C GLU A 23 8.25 -19.93 -0.04
N ASP A 24 7.61 -21.05 -0.36
CA ASP A 24 7.48 -21.56 -1.75
C ASP A 24 6.48 -20.75 -2.61
N GLY A 25 6.31 -19.45 -2.33
CA GLY A 25 5.36 -18.57 -3.01
C GLY A 25 3.89 -18.87 -2.71
N PHE A 26 3.01 -18.53 -3.64
CA PHE A 26 1.57 -18.78 -3.52
C PHE A 26 1.18 -20.14 -4.09
N SER A 27 0.52 -20.96 -3.27
CA SER A 27 -0.01 -22.26 -3.68
C SER A 27 -1.22 -22.12 -4.60
N GLY A 28 -1.63 -23.22 -5.26
CA GLY A 28 -2.87 -23.25 -6.03
C GLY A 28 -4.13 -22.97 -5.20
N GLU A 29 -4.08 -23.21 -3.88
CA GLU A 29 -5.18 -22.84 -2.97
C GLU A 29 -5.18 -21.32 -2.70
N ASP A 30 -4.01 -20.72 -2.50
CA ASP A 30 -3.89 -19.26 -2.38
C ASP A 30 -4.43 -18.56 -3.64
N VAL A 31 -4.06 -19.05 -4.83
CA VAL A 31 -4.55 -18.50 -6.10
C VAL A 31 -6.08 -18.53 -6.18
N LYS A 32 -6.71 -19.62 -5.75
CA LYS A 32 -8.19 -19.72 -5.69
C LYS A 32 -8.80 -18.73 -4.70
N GLN A 33 -8.15 -18.49 -3.55
CA GLN A 33 -8.63 -17.54 -2.55
C GLN A 33 -8.49 -16.08 -3.00
N TYR A 34 -7.42 -15.74 -3.72
CA TYR A 34 -7.17 -14.38 -4.20
C TYR A 34 -7.90 -14.02 -5.50
N LYS A 35 -8.29 -15.00 -6.31
CA LYS A 35 -9.01 -14.77 -7.57
C LYS A 35 -10.30 -13.92 -7.40
N PRO A 36 -11.21 -14.23 -6.45
CA PRO A 36 -12.37 -13.38 -6.15
C PRO A 36 -11.97 -11.94 -5.77
N VAL A 37 -10.87 -11.79 -5.04
CA VAL A 37 -10.40 -10.50 -4.54
C VAL A 37 -9.89 -9.62 -5.69
N VAL A 38 -9.18 -10.20 -6.67
CA VAL A 38 -8.76 -9.49 -7.88
C VAL A 38 -9.97 -8.96 -8.63
N TYR A 39 -10.97 -9.80 -8.89
CA TYR A 39 -12.18 -9.37 -9.59
C TYR A 39 -12.90 -8.25 -8.83
N SER A 40 -13.09 -8.44 -7.52
CA SER A 40 -13.71 -7.45 -6.64
C SER A 40 -12.97 -6.12 -6.66
N ASN A 41 -11.64 -6.13 -6.52
CA ASN A 41 -10.82 -4.93 -6.57
C ASN A 41 -10.87 -4.23 -7.93
N THR A 42 -10.95 -4.98 -9.02
CA THR A 42 -11.03 -4.45 -10.39
C THR A 42 -12.33 -3.69 -10.61
N ILE A 43 -13.47 -4.33 -10.34
CA ILE A 43 -14.78 -3.71 -10.57
C ILE A 43 -15.06 -2.57 -9.58
N GLN A 44 -14.67 -2.70 -8.32
CA GLN A 44 -14.81 -1.63 -7.33
C GLN A 44 -13.97 -0.41 -7.70
N SER A 45 -12.79 -0.59 -8.29
CA SER A 45 -11.95 0.52 -8.74
C SER A 45 -12.63 1.32 -9.85
N LEU A 46 -13.22 0.63 -10.84
CA LEU A 46 -13.96 1.31 -11.91
C LEU A 46 -15.21 2.01 -11.38
N ALA A 47 -15.98 1.35 -10.51
CA ALA A 47 -17.17 1.95 -9.90
C ALA A 47 -16.83 3.18 -9.06
N ALA A 48 -15.69 3.21 -8.38
CA ALA A 48 -15.21 4.38 -7.65
C ALA A 48 -14.93 5.56 -8.60
N ILE A 49 -14.30 5.32 -9.75
CA ILE A 49 -14.06 6.36 -10.76
C ILE A 49 -15.38 6.89 -11.33
N VAL A 50 -16.33 6.00 -11.66
CA VAL A 50 -17.66 6.37 -12.15
C VAL A 50 -18.40 7.28 -11.16
N ARG A 51 -18.43 6.92 -9.86
CA ARG A 51 -19.06 7.75 -8.82
C ARG A 51 -18.35 9.09 -8.63
N ALA A 52 -17.03 9.11 -8.79
CA ALA A 52 -16.24 10.33 -8.72
C ALA A 52 -16.54 11.28 -9.89
N MET A 53 -16.88 10.78 -11.08
CA MET A 53 -17.26 11.63 -12.22
C MET A 53 -18.45 12.53 -11.87
N ASP A 54 -19.49 11.97 -11.24
CA ASP A 54 -20.66 12.75 -10.81
C ASP A 54 -20.30 13.81 -9.77
N THR A 55 -19.39 13.47 -8.83
CA THR A 55 -18.95 14.37 -7.77
C THR A 55 -18.06 15.51 -8.30
N LEU A 56 -17.21 15.20 -9.27
CA LEU A 56 -16.25 16.13 -9.85
C LEU A 56 -16.79 16.90 -11.06
N GLY A 57 -18.02 16.59 -11.49
CA GLY A 57 -18.67 17.19 -12.65
C GLY A 57 -17.98 16.84 -13.98
N VAL A 58 -17.37 15.66 -14.08
CA VAL A 58 -16.69 15.21 -15.30
C VAL A 58 -17.71 14.51 -16.21
N GLU A 59 -17.85 14.98 -17.44
CA GLU A 59 -18.71 14.33 -18.42
C GLU A 59 -18.00 13.15 -19.10
N TYR A 60 -18.78 12.15 -19.53
CA TYR A 60 -18.28 11.07 -20.38
C TYR A 60 -17.88 11.63 -21.75
N GLY A 61 -16.82 11.09 -22.34
CA GLY A 61 -16.44 11.40 -23.72
C GLY A 61 -17.53 10.97 -24.71
N ASP A 62 -18.15 9.83 -24.44
CA ASP A 62 -19.31 9.32 -25.16
C ASP A 62 -20.54 9.15 -24.24
N LYS A 63 -21.67 9.78 -24.60
CA LYS A 63 -22.89 9.75 -23.79
C LYS A 63 -23.49 8.35 -23.67
N GLU A 64 -23.20 7.44 -24.59
CA GLU A 64 -23.65 6.05 -24.54
C GLU A 64 -23.02 5.28 -23.36
N LYS A 65 -21.88 5.74 -22.84
CA LYS A 65 -21.20 5.14 -21.68
C LYS A 65 -21.99 5.21 -20.38
N LYS A 66 -23.03 6.04 -20.30
CA LYS A 66 -23.93 6.08 -19.14
C LYS A 66 -24.61 4.74 -18.87
N ALA A 67 -24.93 3.97 -19.91
CA ALA A 67 -25.53 2.65 -19.76
C ALA A 67 -24.52 1.64 -19.19
N ASP A 68 -23.28 1.64 -19.71
CA ASP A 68 -22.18 0.82 -19.21
C ASP A 68 -21.86 1.15 -17.74
N ALA A 69 -21.79 2.45 -17.40
CA ALA A 69 -21.54 2.93 -16.04
C ALA A 69 -22.61 2.47 -15.05
N LYS A 70 -23.88 2.54 -15.47
CA LYS A 70 -25.00 2.02 -14.67
C LYS A 70 -24.88 0.53 -14.43
N MET A 71 -24.55 -0.26 -15.46
CA MET A 71 -24.35 -1.70 -15.34
C MET A 71 -23.27 -2.03 -14.30
N VAL A 72 -22.09 -1.39 -14.38
CA VAL A 72 -20.99 -1.60 -13.42
C VAL A 72 -21.42 -1.25 -11.99
N CYS A 73 -22.11 -0.12 -11.81
CA CYS A 73 -22.60 0.28 -10.49
C CYS A 73 -23.67 -0.67 -9.93
N ASP A 74 -24.58 -1.16 -10.77
CA ASP A 74 -25.63 -2.10 -10.38
C ASP A 74 -25.04 -3.45 -9.93
N VAL A 75 -24.08 -4.00 -10.70
CA VAL A 75 -23.35 -5.23 -10.36
C VAL A 75 -22.64 -5.10 -9.02
N VAL A 76 -21.91 -4.01 -8.80
CA VAL A 76 -21.23 -3.76 -7.51
C VAL A 76 -22.22 -3.64 -6.35
N SER A 77 -23.39 -3.05 -6.59
CA SER A 77 -24.40 -2.84 -5.55
C SER A 77 -25.11 -4.13 -5.15
N ARG A 78 -25.28 -5.06 -6.11
CA ARG A 78 -25.90 -6.38 -5.88
C ARG A 78 -24.91 -7.44 -5.39
N MET A 79 -23.62 -7.24 -5.64
CA MET A 79 -22.56 -8.25 -5.43
C MET A 79 -22.79 -9.54 -6.25
N GLU A 80 -23.57 -9.45 -7.33
CA GLU A 80 -23.86 -10.53 -8.28
C GLU A 80 -22.94 -10.41 -9.50
N ASP A 81 -22.66 -11.49 -10.22
CA ASP A 81 -21.85 -11.51 -11.46
C ASP A 81 -20.45 -10.88 -11.33
N THR A 82 -19.88 -10.93 -10.12
CA THR A 82 -18.54 -10.41 -9.85
C THR A 82 -17.43 -11.44 -10.11
N GLU A 83 -17.76 -12.72 -10.31
CA GLU A 83 -16.77 -13.77 -10.59
C GLU A 83 -17.37 -15.01 -11.29
N PRO A 84 -16.86 -15.41 -12.47
CA PRO A 84 -16.09 -14.56 -13.40
C PRO A 84 -16.98 -13.43 -13.94
N PHE A 85 -16.37 -12.39 -14.52
CA PHE A 85 -17.15 -11.35 -15.20
C PHE A 85 -17.93 -11.94 -16.39
N SER A 86 -19.19 -11.56 -16.54
CA SER A 86 -19.93 -11.86 -17.76
C SER A 86 -19.32 -11.15 -18.97
N ALA A 87 -19.54 -11.68 -20.17
CA ALA A 87 -19.01 -11.09 -21.41
C ALA A 87 -19.53 -9.66 -21.63
N GLU A 88 -20.79 -9.42 -21.26
CA GLU A 88 -21.44 -8.11 -21.32
C GLU A 88 -20.78 -7.13 -20.35
N LEU A 89 -20.57 -7.55 -19.08
CA LEU A 89 -19.93 -6.73 -18.06
C LEU A 89 -18.49 -6.40 -18.43
N LEU A 90 -17.71 -7.39 -18.85
CA LEU A 90 -16.32 -7.19 -19.27
C LEU A 90 -16.24 -6.18 -20.41
N SER A 91 -17.09 -6.33 -21.43
CA SER A 91 -17.14 -5.40 -22.56
C SER A 91 -17.51 -3.98 -22.13
N ALA A 92 -18.45 -3.82 -21.19
CA ALA A 92 -18.81 -2.53 -20.61
C ALA A 92 -17.63 -1.89 -19.85
N MET A 93 -16.90 -2.67 -19.04
CA MET A 93 -15.73 -2.20 -18.31
C MET A 93 -14.60 -1.74 -19.25
N ILE A 94 -14.33 -2.49 -20.32
CA ILE A 94 -13.33 -2.13 -21.34
C ILE A 94 -13.73 -0.82 -22.04
N ARG A 95 -15.00 -0.70 -22.47
CA ARG A 95 -15.53 0.52 -23.11
C ARG A 95 -15.46 1.74 -22.20
N LEU A 96 -15.74 1.57 -20.91
CA LEU A 96 -15.62 2.64 -19.92
C LEU A 96 -14.16 3.03 -19.72
N TRP A 97 -13.25 2.07 -19.56
CA TRP A 97 -11.84 2.39 -19.35
C TRP A 97 -11.22 3.14 -20.55
N GLY A 98 -11.70 2.86 -21.77
CA GLY A 98 -11.32 3.61 -22.97
C GLY A 98 -11.96 5.01 -23.12
N ASP A 99 -12.92 5.40 -22.26
CA ASP A 99 -13.58 6.69 -22.33
C ASP A 99 -12.69 7.83 -21.83
N SER A 100 -12.67 8.96 -22.55
CA SER A 100 -11.82 10.10 -22.20
C SER A 100 -12.22 10.78 -20.88
N GLY A 101 -13.51 10.81 -20.55
CA GLY A 101 -14.01 11.34 -19.28
C GLY A 101 -13.62 10.46 -18.09
N ILE A 102 -13.68 9.14 -18.26
CA ILE A 102 -13.16 8.19 -17.26
C ILE A 102 -11.64 8.38 -17.06
N GLN A 103 -10.87 8.53 -18.13
CA GLN A 103 -9.42 8.79 -18.04
C GLN A 103 -9.12 10.15 -17.39
N GLU A 104 -9.88 11.20 -17.69
CA GLU A 104 -9.78 12.50 -17.03
C GLU A 104 -10.05 12.38 -15.52
N CYS A 105 -11.14 11.72 -15.15
CA CYS A 105 -11.50 11.49 -13.75
C CYS A 105 -10.43 10.67 -13.02
N PHE A 106 -9.85 9.65 -13.67
CA PHE A 106 -8.74 8.88 -13.12
C PHE A 106 -7.49 9.73 -12.88
N ASN A 107 -7.16 10.66 -13.78
CA ASN A 107 -6.04 11.60 -13.61
C ASN A 107 -6.24 12.55 -12.41
N ARG A 108 -7.50 12.74 -11.96
CA ARG A 108 -7.89 13.50 -10.77
C ARG A 108 -8.07 12.63 -9.53
N SER A 109 -7.60 11.38 -9.54
CA SER A 109 -7.74 10.40 -8.43
C SER A 109 -7.19 10.80 -7.07
N ARG A 110 -6.46 11.93 -6.94
CA ARG A 110 -6.13 12.50 -5.64
C ARG A 110 -7.33 13.14 -4.92
N GLU A 111 -8.36 13.52 -5.66
CA GLU A 111 -9.55 14.23 -5.17
C GLU A 111 -10.60 13.29 -4.55
N TYR A 112 -10.41 11.98 -4.66
CA TYR A 112 -11.31 10.96 -4.11
C TYR A 112 -10.53 9.71 -3.70
N GLN A 113 -11.22 8.76 -3.08
CA GLN A 113 -10.61 7.52 -2.58
C GLN A 113 -10.56 6.49 -3.70
N LEU A 114 -9.37 6.18 -4.20
CA LEU A 114 -9.13 5.16 -5.22
C LEU A 114 -8.04 4.20 -4.78
N ASN A 115 -8.13 2.94 -5.20
CA ASN A 115 -7.06 1.97 -5.00
C ASN A 115 -5.86 2.31 -5.92
N ASP A 116 -4.67 2.40 -5.34
CA ASP A 116 -3.41 2.61 -6.08
C ASP A 116 -3.18 1.57 -7.20
N SER A 117 -3.73 0.36 -7.07
CA SER A 117 -3.63 -0.68 -8.10
C SER A 117 -4.73 -0.63 -9.15
N ALA A 118 -5.62 0.38 -9.12
CA ALA A 118 -6.74 0.51 -10.07
C ALA A 118 -6.26 0.45 -11.52
N LYS A 119 -5.25 1.27 -11.88
CA LYS A 119 -4.72 1.31 -13.25
C LYS A 119 -4.21 -0.05 -13.72
N TYR A 120 -3.44 -0.74 -12.88
CA TYR A 120 -2.87 -2.05 -13.19
C TYR A 120 -3.95 -3.07 -13.57
N TYR A 121 -5.05 -3.13 -12.80
CA TYR A 121 -6.15 -4.03 -13.10
C TYR A 121 -6.96 -3.61 -14.32
N LEU A 122 -7.27 -2.31 -14.44
CA LEU A 122 -8.09 -1.79 -15.53
C LEU A 122 -7.37 -1.85 -16.89
N ASP A 123 -6.05 -1.66 -16.92
CA ASP A 123 -5.22 -1.91 -18.10
C ASP A 123 -5.17 -3.40 -18.49
N SER A 124 -5.47 -4.30 -17.55
CA SER A 124 -5.39 -5.77 -17.71
C SER A 124 -6.76 -6.43 -17.88
N LEU A 125 -7.83 -5.69 -18.20
CA LEU A 125 -9.19 -6.22 -18.24
C LEU A 125 -9.33 -7.43 -19.16
N ASP A 126 -8.72 -7.41 -20.35
CA ASP A 126 -8.75 -8.56 -21.28
C ASP A 126 -8.17 -9.83 -20.65
N ARG A 127 -7.04 -9.71 -19.93
CA ARG A 127 -6.38 -10.84 -19.25
C ARG A 127 -7.19 -11.33 -18.06
N ILE A 128 -7.70 -10.42 -17.24
CA ILE A 128 -8.45 -10.75 -16.01
C ILE A 128 -9.83 -11.35 -16.36
N GLY A 129 -10.45 -10.86 -17.43
CA GLY A 129 -11.73 -11.31 -17.93
C GLY A 129 -11.68 -12.61 -18.76
N ALA A 130 -10.50 -13.15 -19.05
CA ALA A 130 -10.35 -14.40 -19.80
C ALA A 130 -10.95 -15.60 -19.02
N GLY A 131 -11.55 -16.55 -19.74
CA GLY A 131 -12.25 -17.69 -19.14
C GLY A 131 -11.32 -18.64 -18.36
N ASP A 132 -10.05 -18.71 -18.73
CA ASP A 132 -9.00 -19.52 -18.10
C ASP A 132 -8.10 -18.69 -17.15
N TYR A 133 -8.47 -17.44 -16.85
CA TYR A 133 -7.67 -16.55 -16.02
C TYR A 133 -7.28 -17.18 -14.68
N GLN A 134 -5.99 -17.09 -14.36
CA GLN A 134 -5.46 -17.36 -13.04
C GLN A 134 -4.64 -16.14 -12.57
N PRO A 135 -4.87 -15.65 -11.34
CA PRO A 135 -4.05 -14.60 -10.76
C PRO A 135 -2.57 -14.95 -10.78
N THR A 136 -1.77 -14.03 -11.31
CA THR A 136 -0.32 -14.06 -11.18
C THR A 136 0.09 -13.58 -9.79
N GLU A 137 1.35 -13.81 -9.41
CA GLU A 137 1.91 -13.26 -8.16
C GLU A 137 1.77 -11.74 -8.09
N GLN A 138 1.88 -11.03 -9.23
CA GLN A 138 1.67 -9.59 -9.28
C GLN A 138 0.23 -9.17 -9.02
N ASP A 139 -0.74 -9.94 -9.52
CA ASP A 139 -2.15 -9.72 -9.20
C ASP A 139 -2.36 -9.89 -7.69
N ILE A 140 -1.83 -10.97 -7.11
CA ILE A 140 -1.95 -11.27 -5.69
C ILE A 140 -1.29 -10.19 -4.82
N LEU A 141 -0.09 -9.73 -5.16
CA LEU A 141 0.63 -8.67 -4.44
C LEU A 141 -0.16 -7.35 -4.41
N ARG A 142 -0.87 -7.05 -5.50
CA ARG A 142 -1.67 -5.83 -5.69
C ARG A 142 -3.07 -5.93 -5.14
N THR A 143 -3.51 -7.11 -4.67
CA THR A 143 -4.83 -7.22 -4.01
C THR A 143 -4.85 -6.44 -2.71
N ARG A 144 -5.95 -5.71 -2.54
CA ARG A 144 -6.26 -4.87 -1.40
C ARG A 144 -7.41 -5.51 -0.64
N VAL A 145 -7.06 -6.04 0.53
CA VAL A 145 -8.00 -6.47 1.57
C VAL A 145 -7.70 -5.63 2.80
N LYS A 146 -8.73 -5.07 3.43
CA LYS A 146 -8.56 -4.31 4.66
C LYS A 146 -8.14 -5.28 5.78
N THR A 147 -6.89 -5.15 6.22
CA THR A 147 -6.37 -5.93 7.36
C THR A 147 -7.10 -5.54 8.64
N THR A 148 -7.70 -6.53 9.30
CA THR A 148 -8.33 -6.39 10.61
C THR A 148 -7.63 -7.30 11.60
N GLY A 149 -7.54 -6.84 12.86
CA GLY A 149 -6.84 -7.59 13.90
C GLY A 149 -5.33 -7.66 13.69
N ILE A 150 -4.77 -8.79 14.12
CA ILE A 150 -3.33 -9.09 14.12
C ILE A 150 -3.16 -10.41 13.36
N VAL A 151 -2.25 -10.40 12.39
CA VAL A 151 -1.86 -11.60 11.64
C VAL A 151 -0.38 -11.85 11.94
N GLU A 152 -0.08 -13.06 12.40
CA GLU A 152 1.29 -13.52 12.61
C GLU A 152 1.72 -14.40 11.42
N THR A 153 2.91 -14.15 10.91
CA THR A 153 3.52 -14.92 9.83
C THR A 153 4.89 -15.42 10.28
N HIS A 154 5.17 -16.68 9.98
CA HIS A 154 6.40 -17.36 10.33
C HIS A 154 7.17 -17.72 9.07
N PHE A 155 8.44 -17.33 9.00
CA PHE A 155 9.31 -17.74 7.89
C PHE A 155 10.73 -17.97 8.39
N THR A 156 11.51 -18.72 7.62
CA THR A 156 12.91 -19.00 7.94
C THR A 156 13.80 -18.30 6.93
N PHE A 157 14.82 -17.59 7.41
CA PHE A 157 15.78 -16.91 6.56
C PHE A 157 17.17 -16.93 7.20
N LYS A 158 18.22 -17.29 6.44
CA LYS A 158 19.60 -17.47 6.95
C LYS A 158 19.68 -18.36 8.22
N ASN A 159 18.91 -19.45 8.25
CA ASN A 159 18.77 -20.35 9.41
C ASN A 159 18.21 -19.71 10.69
N LEU A 160 17.59 -18.53 10.59
CA LEU A 160 16.88 -17.87 11.68
C LEU A 160 15.38 -17.95 11.44
N HIS A 161 14.63 -18.18 12.52
CA HIS A 161 13.17 -18.19 12.49
C HIS A 161 12.65 -16.80 12.82
N PHE A 162 11.90 -16.23 11.89
CA PHE A 162 11.29 -14.92 12.05
C PHE A 162 9.80 -15.04 12.38
N ARG A 163 9.37 -14.17 13.29
CA ARG A 163 7.95 -13.89 13.56
C ARG A 163 7.65 -12.47 13.11
N LEU A 164 6.73 -12.33 12.17
CA LEU A 164 6.31 -11.04 11.63
C LEU A 164 4.85 -10.81 11.98
N PHE A 165 4.58 -9.72 12.69
CA PHE A 165 3.24 -9.32 13.08
C PHE A 165 2.76 -8.19 12.16
N ASP A 166 1.74 -8.47 11.34
CA ASP A 166 0.99 -7.46 10.58
C ASP A 166 -0.29 -7.09 11.31
N VAL A 167 -0.58 -5.80 11.31
CA VAL A 167 -1.65 -5.20 12.11
C VAL A 167 -2.39 -4.16 11.30
N GLY A 168 -3.71 -4.08 11.53
CA GLY A 168 -4.52 -3.06 10.89
C GLY A 168 -3.96 -1.64 11.13
N GLY A 169 -3.75 -0.89 10.04
CA GLY A 169 -3.17 0.46 10.08
C GLY A 169 -4.17 1.60 10.37
N GLN A 170 -5.45 1.31 10.21
CA GLN A 170 -6.54 2.27 10.39
C GLN A 170 -6.74 2.63 11.85
N ARG A 171 -7.27 3.82 12.13
CA ARG A 171 -7.43 4.33 13.51
C ARG A 171 -8.20 3.36 14.42
N SER A 172 -9.23 2.69 13.91
CA SER A 172 -10.03 1.70 14.66
C SER A 172 -9.23 0.49 15.16
N GLU A 173 -8.19 0.11 14.42
CA GLU A 173 -7.39 -1.10 14.70
C GLU A 173 -6.24 -0.83 15.68
N ARG A 174 -5.84 0.44 15.86
CA ARG A 174 -4.65 0.81 16.64
C ARG A 174 -4.74 0.46 18.13
N LYS A 175 -5.94 0.37 18.69
CA LYS A 175 -6.13 -0.08 20.09
C LYS A 175 -5.65 -1.51 20.32
N LYS A 176 -5.66 -2.35 19.27
CA LYS A 176 -5.24 -3.77 19.35
C LYS A 176 -3.71 -3.92 19.34
N TRP A 177 -2.98 -2.86 19.01
CA TRP A 177 -1.53 -2.93 18.78
C TRP A 177 -0.72 -3.34 20.00
N ILE A 178 -1.20 -2.95 21.19
CA ILE A 178 -0.58 -3.24 22.48
C ILE A 178 -0.37 -4.74 22.71
N HIS A 179 -1.20 -5.60 22.10
CA HIS A 179 -1.11 -7.05 22.21
C HIS A 179 0.11 -7.66 21.48
N CYS A 180 0.90 -6.85 20.76
CA CYS A 180 2.10 -7.31 20.04
C CYS A 180 3.34 -6.48 20.39
N PHE A 181 3.35 -5.78 21.52
CA PHE A 181 4.46 -4.90 21.89
C PHE A 181 5.54 -5.59 22.75
N GLU A 182 5.32 -6.81 23.21
CA GLU A 182 6.32 -7.59 23.96
C GLU A 182 7.30 -8.31 23.02
N ASP A 183 8.56 -8.42 23.45
CA ASP A 183 9.65 -9.12 22.75
C ASP A 183 9.88 -8.71 21.29
N VAL A 184 9.67 -7.43 20.98
CA VAL A 184 9.90 -6.88 19.64
C VAL A 184 11.37 -6.58 19.42
N THR A 185 12.03 -7.40 18.60
CA THR A 185 13.44 -7.17 18.19
C THR A 185 13.63 -5.88 17.38
N ALA A 186 12.71 -5.62 16.44
CA ALA A 186 12.76 -4.46 15.57
C ALA A 186 11.37 -4.15 14.97
N ILE A 187 11.14 -2.86 14.71
CA ILE A 187 9.92 -2.35 14.07
C ILE A 187 10.23 -2.02 12.62
N ILE A 188 9.38 -2.48 11.70
CA ILE A 188 9.37 -2.02 10.31
C ILE A 188 8.19 -1.06 10.18
N PHE A 189 8.48 0.24 10.05
CA PHE A 189 7.47 1.27 9.89
C PHE A 189 7.32 1.63 8.41
N CYS A 190 6.15 1.34 7.84
CA CYS A 190 5.84 1.57 6.43
C CYS A 190 5.11 2.90 6.23
N VAL A 191 5.67 3.73 5.35
CA VAL A 191 5.15 5.03 4.90
C VAL A 191 4.76 4.92 3.43
N ALA A 192 3.57 5.39 3.06
CA ALA A 192 3.21 5.57 1.66
C ALA A 192 3.71 6.95 1.19
N LEU A 193 4.79 7.00 0.41
CA LEU A 193 5.28 8.24 -0.20
C LEU A 193 4.18 8.91 -1.05
N SER A 194 3.40 8.10 -1.77
CA SER A 194 2.29 8.55 -2.63
C SER A 194 1.13 9.23 -1.88
N GLY A 195 1.11 9.21 -0.54
CA GLY A 195 0.02 9.77 0.27
C GLY A 195 0.14 11.26 0.58
N TYR A 196 1.19 11.95 0.11
CA TYR A 196 1.45 13.36 0.44
C TYR A 196 0.36 14.33 -0.05
N ASP A 197 -0.36 14.02 -1.12
CA ASP A 197 -1.41 14.87 -1.70
C ASP A 197 -2.82 14.27 -1.55
N GLN A 198 -3.00 13.36 -0.59
CA GLN A 198 -4.25 12.66 -0.32
C GLN A 198 -4.72 12.89 1.12
N VAL A 199 -6.02 12.76 1.33
CA VAL A 199 -6.67 12.75 2.66
C VAL A 199 -7.03 11.34 3.11
N LEU A 200 -7.12 11.13 4.42
CA LEU A 200 -7.51 9.86 5.02
C LEU A 200 -8.90 9.43 4.54
N HIS A 201 -9.09 8.13 4.39
CA HIS A 201 -10.41 7.57 4.12
C HIS A 201 -11.34 7.73 5.33
N GLU A 202 -10.81 7.73 6.55
CA GLU A 202 -11.62 7.76 7.77
C GLU A 202 -12.26 9.12 8.09
N ASP A 203 -11.72 10.24 7.60
CA ASP A 203 -12.22 11.58 7.91
C ASP A 203 -12.23 12.57 6.74
N GLU A 204 -11.74 12.18 5.56
CA GLU A 204 -11.72 12.94 4.31
C GLU A 204 -11.11 14.36 4.40
N THR A 205 -10.38 14.65 5.47
CA THR A 205 -9.89 16.00 5.79
C THR A 205 -8.44 16.00 6.22
N THR A 206 -8.00 14.99 6.98
CA THR A 206 -6.63 14.88 7.44
C THR A 206 -5.73 14.38 6.31
N ASN A 207 -4.66 15.10 5.99
CA ASN A 207 -3.63 14.63 5.06
C ASN A 207 -3.00 13.29 5.54
N ARG A 208 -2.91 12.30 4.64
CA ARG A 208 -2.45 10.93 4.97
C ARG A 208 -1.02 10.91 5.50
N MET A 209 -0.13 11.72 4.94
CA MET A 209 1.28 11.77 5.35
C MET A 209 1.44 12.46 6.72
N HIS A 210 0.68 13.52 6.99
CA HIS A 210 0.63 14.13 8.33
C HIS A 210 0.14 13.15 9.41
N GLU A 211 -0.89 12.36 9.12
CA GLU A 211 -1.32 11.29 10.02
C GLU A 211 -0.20 10.26 10.23
N SER A 212 0.48 9.87 9.16
CA SER A 212 1.59 8.91 9.25
C SER A 212 2.78 9.46 10.05
N LEU A 213 3.09 10.76 9.97
CA LEU A 213 4.13 11.42 10.76
C LEU A 213 3.77 11.46 12.25
N LYS A 214 2.52 11.81 12.58
CA LYS A 214 2.01 11.77 13.96
C LYS A 214 2.09 10.36 14.55
N LEU A 215 1.70 9.36 13.75
CA LEU A 215 1.79 7.96 14.13
C LEU A 215 3.24 7.52 14.35
N PHE A 216 4.15 7.94 13.47
CA PHE A 216 5.57 7.64 13.60
C PHE A 216 6.17 8.27 14.86
N ASP A 217 5.89 9.55 15.14
CA ASP A 217 6.33 10.23 16.37
C ASP A 217 5.89 9.47 17.63
N SER A 218 4.64 8.99 17.64
CA SER A 218 4.11 8.20 18.75
C SER A 218 4.80 6.84 18.94
N ILE A 219 5.15 6.15 17.86
CA ILE A 219 5.83 4.84 17.92
C ILE A 219 7.32 5.02 18.23
N CYS A 220 7.98 5.93 17.53
CA CYS A 220 9.41 6.19 17.67
C CYS A 220 9.79 6.61 19.09
N ASN A 221 8.90 7.33 19.77
CA ASN A 221 9.12 7.85 21.12
C ASN A 221 8.33 7.08 22.20
N ASN A 222 7.79 5.90 21.88
CA ASN A 222 7.11 5.07 22.88
C ASN A 222 8.11 4.41 23.83
N LYS A 223 7.82 4.42 25.13
CA LYS A 223 8.65 3.80 26.18
C LYS A 223 8.86 2.30 25.97
N TRP A 224 7.87 1.59 25.42
CA TRP A 224 7.99 0.16 25.12
C TRP A 224 9.03 -0.14 24.04
N PHE A 225 9.39 0.87 23.23
CA PHE A 225 10.30 0.71 22.09
C PHE A 225 11.59 1.50 22.26
N THR A 226 11.96 1.88 23.49
CA THR A 226 13.13 2.74 23.75
C THR A 226 14.39 2.17 23.09
N ASP A 227 14.67 0.89 23.29
CA ASP A 227 15.86 0.20 22.76
C ASP A 227 15.58 -0.60 21.48
N THR A 228 14.35 -0.55 20.97
CA THR A 228 13.94 -1.26 19.76
C THR A 228 14.41 -0.52 18.52
N SER A 229 15.12 -1.23 17.63
CA SER A 229 15.56 -0.67 16.34
C SER A 229 14.37 -0.39 15.42
N ILE A 230 14.44 0.70 14.66
CA ILE A 230 13.39 1.09 13.72
C ILE A 230 13.95 1.07 12.32
N ILE A 231 13.26 0.36 11.43
CA ILE A 231 13.49 0.37 10.00
C ILE A 231 12.33 1.15 9.37
N LEU A 232 12.65 2.22 8.64
CA LEU A 232 11.68 3.08 8.00
C LEU A 232 11.61 2.74 6.51
N PHE A 233 10.48 2.20 6.07
CA PHE A 233 10.20 1.96 4.66
C PHE A 233 9.42 3.12 4.06
N LEU A 234 10.09 3.89 3.20
CA LEU A 234 9.48 4.89 2.35
C LEU A 234 8.96 4.19 1.09
N ASN A 235 7.77 3.60 1.20
CA ASN A 235 7.17 2.70 0.23
C ASN A 235 6.37 3.46 -0.86
N LYS A 236 6.02 2.74 -1.93
CA LYS A 236 5.29 3.24 -3.11
C LYS A 236 6.09 4.30 -3.88
N LYS A 237 7.40 4.09 -3.96
CA LYS A 237 8.31 5.01 -4.67
C LYS A 237 7.95 5.18 -6.15
N ASP A 238 7.47 4.11 -6.79
CA ASP A 238 7.03 4.05 -8.18
C ASP A 238 5.85 5.03 -8.42
N ILE A 239 4.82 4.94 -7.58
CA ILE A 239 3.66 5.83 -7.66
C ILE A 239 4.06 7.27 -7.32
N PHE A 240 4.94 7.45 -6.33
CA PHE A 240 5.42 8.77 -5.94
C PHE A 240 6.21 9.45 -7.07
N GLU A 241 7.06 8.71 -7.77
CA GLU A 241 7.87 9.24 -8.88
C GLU A 241 7.01 9.79 -10.03
N GLU A 242 5.89 9.14 -10.32
CA GLU A 242 4.92 9.64 -11.30
C GLU A 242 4.16 10.87 -10.79
N LYS A 243 3.74 10.86 -9.52
CA LYS A 243 2.91 11.92 -8.93
C LYS A 243 3.65 13.21 -8.68
N ILE A 244 4.90 13.17 -8.21
CA ILE A 244 5.66 14.37 -7.84
C ILE A 244 5.88 15.31 -9.04
N ARG A 245 5.89 14.78 -10.26
CA ARG A 245 5.98 15.54 -11.52
C ARG A 245 4.72 16.36 -11.82
N LYS A 246 3.57 16.02 -11.23
CA LYS A 246 2.25 16.61 -11.50
C LYS A 246 1.66 17.35 -10.31
N SER A 247 1.97 16.92 -9.09
CA SER A 247 1.37 17.39 -7.84
C SER A 247 2.49 17.81 -6.89
N PRO A 248 2.62 19.11 -6.54
CA PRO A 248 3.78 19.59 -5.79
C PRO A 248 3.76 19.13 -4.33
N LEU A 249 4.95 18.89 -3.77
CA LEU A 249 5.09 18.46 -2.37
C LEU A 249 4.56 19.50 -1.36
N THR A 250 4.45 20.76 -1.78
CA THR A 250 3.93 21.89 -0.98
C THR A 250 2.47 21.72 -0.55
N ILE A 251 1.71 20.80 -1.15
CA ILE A 251 0.38 20.39 -0.68
C ILE A 251 0.47 19.77 0.72
N CYS A 252 1.52 18.98 0.98
CA CYS A 252 1.77 18.40 2.29
C CYS A 252 2.63 19.32 3.15
N PHE A 253 3.69 19.89 2.57
CA PHE A 253 4.72 20.64 3.28
C PHE A 253 4.86 22.03 2.68
N PRO A 254 4.04 23.01 3.08
CA PRO A 254 4.06 24.36 2.52
C PRO A 254 5.44 25.04 2.59
N GLU A 255 6.27 24.64 3.54
CA GLU A 255 7.64 25.12 3.75
C GLU A 255 8.70 24.47 2.84
N TYR A 256 8.34 23.46 2.04
CA TYR A 256 9.25 22.82 1.11
C TYR A 256 9.64 23.79 -0.02
N THR A 257 10.94 24.06 -0.14
CA THR A 257 11.51 24.98 -1.14
C THR A 257 12.33 24.28 -2.23
N GLY A 258 12.46 22.95 -2.14
CA GLY A 258 13.19 22.16 -3.12
C GLY A 258 12.43 21.96 -4.43
N PRO A 259 13.07 21.38 -5.45
CA PRO A 259 12.42 21.08 -6.72
C PRO A 259 11.38 19.97 -6.58
N SER A 260 10.41 19.92 -7.51
CA SER A 260 9.48 18.78 -7.68
C SER A 260 10.17 17.58 -8.36
N ALA A 261 11.33 17.20 -7.85
CA ALA A 261 12.13 16.09 -8.33
C ALA A 261 12.14 14.97 -7.29
N PHE A 262 12.18 13.72 -7.77
CA PHE A 262 12.01 12.53 -6.93
C PHE A 262 13.03 12.47 -5.79
N THR A 263 14.32 12.63 -6.10
CA THR A 263 15.42 12.48 -5.15
C THR A 263 15.32 13.47 -4.00
N GLU A 264 15.16 14.75 -4.30
CA GLU A 264 15.08 15.84 -3.32
C GLU A 264 13.81 15.74 -2.47
N ALA A 265 12.69 15.39 -3.09
CA ALA A 265 11.42 15.24 -2.39
C ALA A 265 11.45 14.03 -1.44
N VAL A 266 12.04 12.89 -1.85
CA VAL A 266 12.24 11.72 -0.98
C VAL A 266 13.17 12.05 0.17
N ALA A 267 14.30 12.73 -0.09
CA ALA A 267 15.24 13.14 0.94
C ALA A 267 14.58 14.09 1.97
N TYR A 268 13.74 15.01 1.51
CA TYR A 268 12.98 15.88 2.39
C TYR A 268 12.00 15.10 3.27
N ILE A 269 11.21 14.20 2.68
CA ILE A 269 10.28 13.35 3.43
C ILE A 269 11.04 12.50 4.44
N GLN A 270 12.15 11.88 4.05
CA GLN A 270 13.03 11.13 4.96
C GLN A 270 13.44 11.98 6.17
N ALA A 271 13.95 13.19 5.94
CA ALA A 271 14.33 14.10 7.01
C ALA A 271 13.15 14.47 7.94
N GLN A 272 11.94 14.63 7.40
CA GLN A 272 10.74 14.89 8.22
C GLN A 272 10.45 13.75 9.19
N TYR A 273 10.61 12.49 8.77
CA TYR A 273 10.43 11.33 9.66
C TYR A 273 11.59 11.20 10.64
N GLU A 274 12.83 11.30 10.19
CA GLU A 274 14.01 11.18 11.05
C GLU A 274 14.04 12.26 12.14
N SER A 275 13.55 13.48 11.85
CA SER A 275 13.43 14.56 12.84
C SER A 275 12.46 14.25 13.99
N LYS A 276 11.59 13.24 13.87
CA LYS A 276 10.69 12.81 14.96
C LYS A 276 11.40 11.96 16.00
N ASN A 277 12.61 11.47 15.73
CA ASN A 277 13.37 10.72 16.70
C ASN A 277 13.92 11.64 17.79
N LYS A 278 13.44 11.47 19.02
CA LYS A 278 13.91 12.26 20.18
C LYS A 278 15.03 11.54 20.95
N SER A 279 15.35 10.30 20.58
CA SER A 279 16.44 9.53 21.20
C SER A 279 17.77 9.87 20.53
N THR A 280 18.82 10.00 21.36
CA THR A 280 20.19 10.21 20.90
C THR A 280 20.93 8.92 20.54
N HIS A 281 20.38 7.76 20.88
CA HIS A 281 21.02 6.44 20.69
C HIS A 281 20.23 5.52 19.76
N LYS A 282 18.96 5.84 19.47
CA LYS A 282 18.13 5.04 18.56
C LYS A 282 18.46 5.40 17.12
N GLU A 283 18.90 4.41 16.37
CA GLU A 283 19.11 4.53 14.93
C GLU A 283 17.81 4.20 14.18
N ILE A 284 17.53 4.98 13.13
CA ILE A 284 16.48 4.73 12.15
C ILE A 284 17.16 4.33 10.84
N TYR A 285 16.90 3.12 10.37
CA TYR A 285 17.42 2.63 9.08
C TYR A 285 16.38 2.88 8.00
N THR A 286 16.61 3.88 7.16
CA THR A 286 15.66 4.28 6.12
C THR A 286 15.94 3.59 4.79
N HIS A 287 14.91 3.03 4.17
CA HIS A 287 14.97 2.44 2.83
C HIS A 287 13.79 2.92 1.97
N VAL A 288 14.09 3.28 0.72
CA VAL A 288 13.09 3.63 -0.28
C VAL A 288 12.63 2.34 -0.98
N THR A 289 11.34 2.03 -0.89
CA THR A 289 10.82 0.72 -1.31
C THR A 289 9.67 0.81 -2.31
N CYS A 290 9.54 -0.25 -3.11
CA CYS A 290 8.35 -0.59 -3.88
C CYS A 290 7.93 -2.00 -3.44
N ALA A 291 6.91 -2.09 -2.58
CA ALA A 291 6.49 -3.38 -2.03
C ALA A 291 5.95 -4.36 -3.10
N THR A 292 5.60 -3.89 -4.29
CA THR A 292 5.22 -4.75 -5.42
C THR A 292 6.42 -5.24 -6.23
N ASP A 293 7.64 -4.78 -5.95
CA ASP A 293 8.88 -5.23 -6.59
C ASP A 293 9.62 -6.21 -5.65
N THR A 294 9.60 -7.50 -6.02
CA THR A 294 10.20 -8.59 -5.24
C THR A 294 11.71 -8.43 -5.08
N ASN A 295 12.43 -8.02 -6.12
CA ASN A 295 13.89 -7.83 -6.05
C ASN A 295 14.24 -6.68 -5.09
N ASN A 296 13.46 -5.60 -5.14
CA ASN A 296 13.67 -4.47 -4.25
C ASN A 296 13.43 -4.85 -2.77
N ILE A 297 12.36 -5.60 -2.48
CA ILE A 297 12.07 -6.04 -1.12
C ILE A 297 13.09 -7.07 -0.61
N GLN A 298 13.52 -8.01 -1.45
CA GLN A 298 14.56 -8.98 -1.09
C GLN A 298 15.86 -8.28 -0.69
N PHE A 299 16.36 -7.38 -1.54
CA PHE A 299 17.59 -6.63 -1.24
C PHE A 299 17.49 -5.82 0.05
N VAL A 300 16.36 -5.14 0.25
CA VAL A 300 16.15 -4.32 1.46
C VAL A 300 16.03 -5.20 2.70
N PHE A 301 15.34 -6.32 2.62
CA PHE A 301 15.18 -7.23 3.76
C PHE A 301 16.49 -7.92 4.14
N ASP A 302 17.31 -8.30 3.16
CA ASP A 302 18.66 -8.85 3.38
C ASP A 302 19.54 -7.85 4.15
N ALA A 303 19.59 -6.60 3.67
CA ALA A 303 20.38 -5.54 4.30
C ALA A 303 19.92 -5.23 5.74
N VAL A 304 18.60 -5.14 5.94
CA VAL A 304 17.99 -4.92 7.26
C VAL A 304 18.32 -6.07 8.21
N THR A 305 18.23 -7.31 7.72
CA THR A 305 18.47 -8.50 8.54
C THR A 305 19.92 -8.55 9.02
N ASP A 306 20.89 -8.24 8.14
CA ASP A 306 22.31 -8.26 8.52
C ASP A 306 22.62 -7.22 9.61
N VAL A 307 22.04 -6.01 9.51
CA VAL A 307 22.21 -4.96 10.52
C VAL A 307 21.61 -5.37 11.88
N ILE A 308 20.38 -5.90 11.87
CA ILE A 308 19.69 -6.30 13.10
C ILE A 308 20.39 -7.48 13.77
N ILE A 309 20.82 -8.49 13.00
CA ILE A 309 21.58 -9.62 13.53
C ILE A 309 22.90 -9.13 14.14
N ALA A 310 23.67 -8.31 13.43
CA ALA A 310 24.94 -7.79 13.92
C ALA A 310 24.78 -6.95 15.20
N LYS A 311 23.66 -6.22 15.34
CA LYS A 311 23.36 -5.46 16.56
C LYS A 311 22.98 -6.37 17.73
N ASN A 312 22.13 -7.37 17.50
CA ASN A 312 21.74 -8.32 18.55
C ASN A 312 22.92 -9.18 19.03
N LEU A 313 23.77 -9.66 18.12
CA LEU A 313 24.96 -10.44 18.48
C LEU A 313 25.96 -9.63 19.33
N ARG A 314 26.15 -8.34 19.01
CA ARG A 314 26.94 -7.42 19.85
C ARG A 314 26.30 -7.20 21.22
N GLY A 315 24.98 -7.06 21.28
CA GLY A 315 24.24 -6.95 22.55
C GLY A 315 24.38 -8.19 23.45
N CYS A 316 24.62 -9.37 22.87
CA CYS A 316 24.88 -10.62 23.59
C CYS A 316 26.36 -10.84 23.95
N GLY A 317 27.27 -9.90 23.62
CA GLY A 317 28.70 -10.01 23.93
C GLY A 317 29.46 -11.03 23.07
N LEU A 318 28.94 -11.39 21.89
CA LEU A 318 29.57 -12.35 20.97
C LEU A 318 30.52 -11.70 19.95
N TYR A 319 30.80 -10.40 20.09
CA TYR A 319 31.84 -9.63 19.39
C TYR A 319 32.28 -8.44 20.23
#